data_AF-A0A5N9GTI0-F1
#
_entry.id   AF-A0A5N9GTI0-F1
#
_cell.length_a   1.000
_cell.length_b   1.000
_cell.length_c   1.000
_cell.angle_alpha   90.00
_cell.angle_beta   90.00
_cell.angle_gamma   90.00
#
_symmetry.space_group_name_H-M   'P 1'
#
loop_
_entity.id
_entity.type
_entity.pdbx_description
1 polymer ?
#
loop_
_entity_poly.entity_id
_entity_poly.type
_entity_poly.pdbx_seq_one_letter_code
_entity_poly.pdbx_strand_id
1 'polypeptide(L)'
;MGEMNVPEDAYYGASTMRAVLNFPISDLRFPRGFIKALGLVKQAAAQTNMELGLLDPKIGDAVVRAAQEVIDGALDEHFVLDIFQTGS
;
A
#
# COMPACT_ATOMS: atom_id res chain seq x y z
N MET A 1 -1.41 -16.62 -10.77
CA MET A 1 -2.74 -16.49 -10.14
C MET A 1 -3.55 -15.55 -11.01
N GLY A 2 -4.68 -16.02 -11.56
CA GLY A 2 -5.47 -15.31 -12.58
C GLY A 2 -6.20 -14.07 -12.04
N GLU A 3 -7.25 -13.68 -12.75
CA GLU A 3 -8.08 -12.50 -12.47
C GLU A 3 -8.71 -12.53 -11.08
N MET A 4 -9.02 -11.34 -10.55
CA MET A 4 -9.68 -11.17 -9.26
C MET A 4 -10.52 -9.89 -9.30
N ASN A 5 -11.78 -10.02 -8.86
CA ASN A 5 -12.65 -8.87 -8.66
C ASN A 5 -12.25 -8.12 -7.39
N VAL A 6 -12.24 -6.80 -7.48
CA VAL A 6 -11.92 -5.86 -6.40
C VAL A 6 -13.02 -4.79 -6.38
N PRO A 7 -13.42 -4.24 -5.21
CA PRO A 7 -14.37 -3.13 -5.16
C PRO A 7 -13.93 -1.95 -6.01
N GLU A 8 -14.88 -1.26 -6.65
CA GLU A 8 -14.61 -0.15 -7.57
C GLU A 8 -13.98 1.07 -6.87
N ASP A 9 -14.31 1.25 -5.59
CA ASP A 9 -13.83 2.32 -4.72
C ASP A 9 -12.50 1.99 -4.01
N ALA A 10 -11.96 0.79 -4.21
CA ALA A 10 -10.72 0.38 -3.57
C ALA A 10 -9.48 0.80 -4.37
N TYR A 11 -8.49 1.38 -3.68
CA TYR A 11 -7.15 1.60 -4.26
C TYR A 11 -6.24 0.37 -4.21
N TYR A 12 -6.61 -0.68 -3.46
CA TYR A 12 -5.83 -1.91 -3.40
C TYR A 12 -6.11 -2.83 -4.60
N GLY A 13 -5.23 -3.81 -4.83
CA GLY A 13 -5.33 -4.70 -6.00
C GLY A 13 -5.61 -6.16 -5.65
N ALA A 14 -5.50 -7.02 -6.67
CA ALA A 14 -5.75 -8.46 -6.59
C ALA A 14 -4.97 -9.17 -5.47
N SER A 15 -3.71 -8.80 -5.22
CA SER A 15 -2.92 -9.44 -4.17
C SER A 15 -3.48 -9.17 -2.77
N THR A 16 -3.88 -7.93 -2.49
CA THR A 16 -4.54 -7.56 -1.23
C THR A 16 -5.87 -8.29 -1.10
N MET A 17 -6.69 -8.30 -2.16
CA MET A 17 -7.99 -8.98 -2.12
C MET A 17 -7.84 -10.50 -1.91
N ARG A 18 -6.83 -11.14 -2.52
CA ARG A 18 -6.52 -12.57 -2.24
C ARG A 18 -6.16 -12.76 -0.78
N ALA A 19 -5.33 -11.89 -0.21
CA ALA A 19 -4.93 -12.00 1.18
C ALA A 19 -6.11 -11.82 2.15
N VAL A 20 -7.04 -10.88 1.87
CA VAL A 20 -8.30 -10.75 2.63
C VAL A 20 -9.08 -12.07 2.64
N LEU A 21 -9.21 -12.73 1.48
CA LEU A 21 -9.95 -13.99 1.38
C LEU A 21 -9.20 -15.19 2.02
N ASN A 22 -7.86 -15.16 2.02
CA ASN A 22 -7.04 -16.25 2.52
C ASN A 22 -6.78 -16.19 4.04
N PHE A 23 -6.82 -14.99 4.63
CA PHE A 23 -6.50 -14.77 6.05
C PHE A 23 -7.63 -14.08 6.85
N PRO A 24 -8.86 -14.63 6.86
CA PRO A 24 -9.95 -14.11 7.71
C PRO A 24 -9.79 -14.62 9.16
N ILE A 25 -8.67 -14.28 9.82
CA ILE A 25 -8.32 -14.84 11.14
C ILE A 25 -8.95 -14.03 12.27
N SER A 26 -9.02 -12.70 12.13
CA SER A 26 -9.57 -11.74 13.08
C SER A 26 -10.19 -10.54 12.33
N ASP A 27 -10.51 -9.48 13.08
CA ASP A 27 -10.92 -8.18 12.53
C ASP A 27 -9.89 -7.09 12.83
N LEU A 28 -8.67 -7.48 13.25
CA LEU A 28 -7.60 -6.54 13.60
C LEU A 28 -6.83 -6.11 12.35
N ARG A 29 -6.74 -4.80 12.15
CA ARG A 29 -5.96 -4.20 11.05
C ARG A 29 -4.58 -3.72 11.52
N PHE A 30 -3.68 -3.51 10.56
CA PHE A 30 -2.41 -2.86 10.85
C PHE A 30 -2.62 -1.50 11.52
N PRO A 31 -1.88 -1.19 12.60
CA PRO A 31 -2.01 0.09 13.27
C PRO A 31 -1.53 1.21 12.34
N ARG A 32 -2.13 2.40 12.45
CA ARG A 32 -1.77 3.54 11.59
C ARG A 32 -0.27 3.82 11.55
N GLY A 33 0.43 3.68 12.68
CA GLY A 33 1.89 3.87 12.73
C GLY A 33 2.66 3.02 11.72
N PHE A 34 2.20 1.78 11.50
CA PHE A 34 2.77 0.87 10.50
C PHE A 34 2.46 1.33 9.07
N ILE A 35 1.20 1.69 8.80
CA ILE A 35 0.77 2.20 7.48
C ILE A 35 1.54 3.48 7.11
N LYS A 36 1.68 4.42 8.06
CA LYS A 36 2.48 5.62 7.89
C LYS A 36 3.94 5.30 7.57
N ALA A 37 4.53 4.31 8.24
CA ALA A 37 5.90 3.88 7.97
C ALA A 37 6.05 3.32 6.54
N LEU A 38 5.07 2.56 6.04
CA LEU A 38 5.06 2.11 4.65
C LEU A 38 5.03 3.30 3.67
N GLY A 39 4.20 4.31 3.93
CA GLY A 39 4.16 5.54 3.15
C GLY A 39 5.53 6.24 3.10
N LEU A 40 6.19 6.41 4.26
CA LEU A 40 7.54 6.99 4.36
C LEU A 40 8.56 6.21 3.53
N VAL A 41 8.57 4.87 3.64
CA VAL A 41 9.47 4.01 2.86
C VAL A 41 9.25 4.18 1.37
N LYS A 42 7.99 4.22 0.91
CA LYS A 42 7.68 4.38 -0.52
C LYS A 42 8.03 5.76 -1.05
N GLN A 43 7.79 6.82 -0.26
CA GLN A 43 8.19 8.17 -0.63
C GLN A 43 9.70 8.29 -0.77
N ALA A 44 10.47 7.83 0.22
CA ALA A 44 11.93 7.89 0.21
C ALA A 44 12.54 7.04 -0.92
N ALA A 45 11.96 5.86 -1.20
CA ALA A 45 12.39 5.00 -2.29
C ALA A 45 12.14 5.65 -3.67
N ALA A 46 10.98 6.29 -3.86
CA ALA A 46 10.66 6.98 -5.11
C ALA A 46 11.60 8.16 -5.35
N GLN A 47 11.84 8.99 -4.34
CA GLN A 47 12.78 10.13 -4.42
C GLN A 47 14.19 9.67 -4.76
N THR A 48 14.72 8.70 -4.00
CA THR A 48 16.05 8.13 -4.25
C THR A 48 16.17 7.55 -5.67
N ASN A 49 15.16 6.81 -6.13
CA ASN A 49 15.21 6.23 -7.48
C ASN A 49 15.12 7.28 -8.59
N MET A 50 14.41 8.39 -8.38
CA MET A 50 14.44 9.52 -9.32
C MET A 50 15.82 10.17 -9.36
N GLU A 51 16.45 10.41 -8.20
CA GLU A 51 17.80 10.99 -8.09
C GLU A 51 18.87 10.13 -8.78
N LEU A 52 18.75 8.80 -8.68
CA LEU A 52 19.63 7.84 -9.35
C LEU A 52 19.31 7.64 -10.84
N GLY A 53 18.25 8.28 -11.37
CA GLY A 53 17.79 8.09 -12.75
C GLY A 53 17.19 6.70 -13.04
N LEU A 54 16.78 5.97 -12.00
CA LEU A 54 16.18 4.63 -12.09
C LEU A 54 14.65 4.68 -12.20
N LEU A 55 14.04 5.84 -11.96
CA LEU A 55 12.61 6.05 -12.06
C LEU A 55 12.33 7.34 -12.85
N ASP A 56 11.44 7.25 -13.83
CA ASP A 56 10.95 8.41 -14.58
C ASP A 56 10.33 9.45 -13.60
N PRO A 57 10.74 10.73 -13.68
CA PRO A 57 10.28 11.74 -12.74
C PRO A 57 8.75 11.92 -12.69
N LYS A 58 8.05 11.80 -13.83
CA LYS A 58 6.59 11.96 -13.85
C LYS A 58 5.91 10.83 -13.07
N ILE A 59 6.41 9.61 -13.18
CA ILE A 59 5.93 8.46 -12.41
C ILE A 59 6.32 8.62 -10.93
N GLY A 60 7.58 8.97 -10.66
CA GLY A 60 8.06 9.12 -9.29
C GLY A 60 7.34 10.22 -8.51
N ASP A 61 7.05 11.37 -9.13
CA ASP A 61 6.24 12.43 -8.52
C ASP A 61 4.83 11.96 -8.18
N ALA A 62 4.21 11.12 -9.03
CA ALA A 62 2.91 10.54 -8.73
C ALA A 62 2.98 9.58 -7.53
N VAL A 63 4.03 8.76 -7.44
CA VAL A 63 4.26 7.87 -6.30
C VAL A 63 4.51 8.67 -5.02
N VAL A 64 5.30 9.75 -5.08
CA VAL A 64 5.58 10.62 -3.93
C VAL A 64 4.29 11.26 -3.40
N ARG A 65 3.41 11.74 -4.28
CA ARG A 65 2.10 12.31 -3.89
C ARG A 65 1.21 11.26 -3.24
N ALA A 66 1.03 10.09 -3.86
CA ALA A 66 0.22 9.02 -3.29
C ALA A 66 0.79 8.50 -1.95
N ALA A 67 2.12 8.39 -1.84
CA ALA A 67 2.78 8.01 -0.60
C ALA A 67 2.55 9.07 0.50
N GLN A 68 2.50 10.36 0.15
CA GLN A 68 2.15 11.42 1.09
C GLN A 68 0.71 11.28 1.61
N GLU A 69 -0.25 10.94 0.75
CA GLU A 69 -1.64 10.67 1.17
C GLU A 69 -1.72 9.49 2.17
N VAL A 70 -0.89 8.45 1.98
CA VAL A 70 -0.74 7.35 2.96
C VAL A 70 -0.09 7.84 4.26
N ILE A 71 0.95 8.67 4.19
CA ILE A 71 1.62 9.23 5.37
C ILE A 71 0.64 10.05 6.20
N ASP A 72 -0.23 10.82 5.54
CA ASP A 72 -1.20 11.71 6.17
C ASP A 72 -2.43 10.96 6.70
N GLY A 73 -2.62 9.70 6.28
CA GLY A 73 -3.72 8.83 6.69
C GLY A 73 -4.99 8.99 5.86
N ALA A 74 -4.92 9.68 4.71
CA ALA A 74 -6.06 9.89 3.83
C ALA A 74 -6.55 8.60 3.15
N LEU A 75 -5.70 7.57 3.12
CA LEU A 75 -5.96 6.30 2.44
C LEU A 75 -6.03 5.10 3.40
N ASP A 76 -6.13 5.34 4.72
CA ASP A 76 -6.09 4.29 5.75
C ASP A 76 -7.18 3.21 5.53
N GLU A 77 -8.33 3.57 4.97
CA GLU A 77 -9.43 2.64 4.69
C GLU A 77 -9.08 1.56 3.65
N HIS A 78 -8.10 1.82 2.79
CA HIS A 78 -7.66 0.87 1.76
C HIS A 78 -6.63 -0.16 2.28
N PHE A 79 -6.18 -0.04 3.53
CA PHE A 79 -5.33 -1.03 4.19
C PHE A 79 -6.20 -2.02 4.97
N VAL A 80 -6.78 -2.96 4.24
CA VAL A 80 -7.83 -3.88 4.73
C VAL A 80 -7.33 -5.22 5.27
N LEU A 81 -6.02 -5.46 5.26
CA LEU A 81 -5.46 -6.74 5.68
C LEU A 81 -5.53 -6.94 7.19
N ASP A 82 -5.82 -8.17 7.57
CA ASP A 82 -5.63 -8.66 8.92
C ASP A 82 -4.14 -8.67 9.29
N ILE A 83 -3.83 -8.34 10.55
CA ILE A 83 -2.45 -8.43 11.08
C ILE A 83 -1.91 -9.86 11.05
N PHE A 84 -2.76 -10.86 11.19
CA PHE A 84 -2.43 -12.28 11.15
C PHE A 84 -2.38 -12.78 9.70
N GLN A 85 -1.42 -12.26 8.94
CA GLN A 85 -1.10 -12.69 7.59
C GLN A 85 0.23 -13.47 7.56
N THR A 86 0.89 -13.51 6.40
CA THR A 86 2.22 -14.12 6.24
C THR A 86 3.26 -13.42 7.13
N GLY A 87 4.18 -14.17 7.75
CA GLY A 87 5.12 -13.67 8.76
C GLY A 87 6.43 -13.04 8.25
N SER A 88 6.47 -12.56 7.01
CA SER A 88 7.65 -11.95 6.37
C SER A 88 7.78 -10.46 6.63
#